data_AF-A0A821M0Q5-F1
#
_entry.id   AF-A0A821M0Q5-F1
#
_cell.length_a   1.000
_cell.length_b   1.000
_cell.length_c   1.000
_cell.angle_alpha   90.00
_cell.angle_beta   90.00
_cell.angle_gamma   90.00
#
_symmetry.space_group_name_H-M   'P 1'
#
loop_
_entity.id
_entity.type
_entity.pdbx_description
1 polymer ?
#
loop_
_entity_poly.entity_id
_entity_poly.type
_entity_poly.pdbx_seq_one_letter_code
_entity_poly.pdbx_strand_id
1 'polypeptide(L)'
;SYCQSQVLNGICNHECNKIGCDYDRDDCVPTYNDGLLGTIVLQLEITKETFDKRKESFLQRFSSILNSPVKISSNKDGSELILPWYKDGNDKTKPIGIKIYITILKTCNSSNSSNCQFDSVRQSVDYLGALQQNGELAERLQMPISDINILPDSAQPVKDKSKYIYLVTIIPCVLILTLLVGYGLMQRPKRLIKAPVWFPTTL
;
A
#
# COMPACT_ATOMS: atom_id res chain seq x y z
N SER A 1 -18.25 -30.04 -11.05
CA SER A 1 -17.54 -30.49 -12.28
C SER A 1 -16.04 -30.31 -12.08
N TYR A 2 -15.23 -31.27 -12.55
CA TYR A 2 -13.76 -31.44 -12.40
C TYR A 2 -13.08 -30.68 -11.24
N CYS A 3 -12.89 -29.35 -11.33
CA CYS A 3 -12.24 -28.55 -10.28
C CYS A 3 -12.83 -28.77 -8.88
N GLN A 4 -14.15 -28.89 -8.73
CA GLN A 4 -14.78 -29.16 -7.42
C GLN A 4 -14.36 -30.49 -6.77
N SER A 5 -13.89 -31.46 -7.56
CA SER A 5 -13.39 -32.75 -7.07
C SER A 5 -11.90 -32.78 -6.81
N GLN A 6 -11.18 -31.72 -7.21
CA GLN A 6 -9.74 -31.59 -7.07
C GLN A 6 -9.35 -30.59 -5.99
N VAL A 7 -10.30 -29.88 -5.39
CA VAL A 7 -10.00 -28.91 -4.33
C VAL A 7 -9.45 -29.58 -3.06
N LEU A 8 -8.52 -28.90 -2.39
CA LEU A 8 -7.91 -29.29 -1.11
C LEU A 8 -7.19 -30.65 -1.16
N ASN A 9 -6.66 -31.01 -2.34
CA ASN A 9 -5.91 -32.25 -2.53
C ASN A 9 -4.39 -32.04 -2.34
N GLY A 10 -3.93 -30.81 -2.13
CA GLY A 10 -2.52 -30.45 -1.99
C GLY A 10 -1.73 -30.43 -3.30
N ILE A 11 -2.40 -30.54 -4.45
CA ILE A 11 -1.82 -30.56 -5.79
C ILE A 11 -2.31 -29.31 -6.52
N CYS A 12 -1.39 -28.47 -6.98
CA CYS A 12 -1.77 -27.32 -7.78
C CYS A 12 -2.26 -27.73 -9.18
N ASN A 13 -3.57 -27.68 -9.39
CA ASN A 13 -4.24 -27.83 -10.67
C ASN A 13 -4.34 -26.46 -11.35
N HIS A 14 -3.34 -26.11 -12.18
CA HIS A 14 -3.29 -24.83 -12.90
C HIS A 14 -4.56 -24.51 -13.72
N GLU A 15 -5.26 -25.53 -14.23
CA GLU A 15 -6.53 -25.36 -14.96
C GLU A 15 -7.68 -24.85 -14.08
N CYS A 16 -7.62 -25.13 -12.79
CA CYS A 16 -8.55 -24.71 -11.75
C CYS A 16 -8.07 -23.46 -10.99
N ASN A 17 -6.80 -23.08 -11.17
CA ASN A 17 -6.22 -21.87 -10.60
C ASN A 17 -6.57 -20.59 -11.39
N LYS A 18 -7.87 -20.30 -11.53
CA LYS A 18 -8.37 -19.13 -12.27
C LYS A 18 -9.66 -18.59 -11.66
N ILE A 19 -10.03 -17.36 -12.06
CA ILE A 19 -11.31 -16.76 -11.72
C ILE A 19 -12.46 -17.70 -12.14
N GLY A 20 -13.42 -17.93 -11.23
CA GLY A 20 -14.57 -18.81 -11.47
C GLY A 20 -14.36 -20.27 -11.07
N CYS A 21 -13.14 -20.66 -10.71
CA CYS A 21 -12.80 -21.98 -10.15
C CYS A 21 -12.16 -21.88 -8.76
N ASP A 22 -12.39 -20.77 -8.05
CA ASP A 22 -11.90 -20.49 -6.69
C ASP A 22 -10.39 -20.65 -6.49
N TYR A 23 -9.59 -20.42 -7.54
CA TYR A 23 -8.12 -20.53 -7.49
C TYR A 23 -7.64 -21.86 -6.88
N ASP A 24 -8.31 -22.95 -7.24
CA ASP A 24 -7.99 -24.30 -6.74
C ASP A 24 -7.97 -24.41 -5.20
N ARG A 25 -8.78 -23.58 -4.51
CA ARG A 25 -8.89 -23.53 -3.04
C ARG A 25 -7.55 -23.57 -2.29
N ASP A 26 -6.62 -22.75 -2.75
CA ASP A 26 -5.30 -22.54 -2.18
C ASP A 26 -4.25 -23.63 -2.46
N ASP A 27 -4.55 -24.70 -3.20
CA ASP A 27 -3.56 -25.73 -3.57
C ASP A 27 -2.43 -25.16 -4.46
N CYS A 28 -2.71 -24.05 -5.14
CA CYS A 28 -1.76 -23.32 -5.99
C CYS A 28 -1.13 -22.07 -5.34
N VAL A 29 -1.43 -21.77 -4.07
CA VAL A 29 -0.89 -20.56 -3.43
C VAL A 29 0.60 -20.78 -3.16
N PRO A 30 1.49 -19.90 -3.66
CA PRO A 30 2.92 -20.03 -3.41
C PRO A 30 3.21 -20.00 -1.91
N THR A 31 4.01 -20.95 -1.44
CA THR A 31 4.47 -21.05 -0.05
C THR A 31 5.32 -19.82 0.32
N TYR A 32 4.67 -18.80 0.88
CA TYR A 32 5.17 -17.61 1.62
C TYR A 32 6.28 -16.74 0.99
N ASN A 33 7.06 -17.21 0.02
CA ASN A 33 8.31 -16.58 -0.36
C ASN A 33 8.22 -15.67 -1.59
N ASP A 34 7.10 -15.60 -2.33
CA ASP A 34 7.07 -14.87 -3.61
C ASP A 34 5.78 -14.13 -4.02
N GLY A 35 4.81 -13.85 -3.13
CA GLY A 35 3.60 -13.22 -3.66
C GLY A 35 2.57 -12.69 -2.69
N LEU A 36 2.94 -11.80 -1.78
CA LEU A 36 1.96 -10.93 -1.12
C LEU A 36 1.90 -9.59 -1.87
N LEU A 37 0.70 -9.17 -2.27
CA LEU A 37 0.47 -7.82 -2.78
C LEU A 37 0.35 -6.83 -1.60
N GLY A 38 -0.27 -7.28 -0.51
CA GLY A 38 -0.40 -6.56 0.76
C GLY A 38 -1.66 -6.96 1.54
N THR A 39 -1.87 -6.34 2.69
CA THR A 39 -3.04 -6.57 3.55
C THR A 39 -3.91 -5.33 3.63
N ILE A 40 -5.21 -5.53 3.45
CA ILE A 40 -6.24 -4.51 3.62
C ILE A 40 -7.10 -4.82 4.84
N VAL A 41 -7.76 -3.80 5.36
CA VAL A 41 -8.67 -3.86 6.50
C VAL A 41 -10.05 -3.40 6.04
N LEU A 42 -11.03 -4.29 6.12
CA LEU A 42 -12.42 -3.99 5.82
C LEU A 42 -13.22 -3.83 7.11
N GLN A 43 -14.08 -2.81 7.16
CA GLN A 43 -15.06 -2.63 8.23
C GLN A 43 -16.45 -2.94 7.69
N LEU A 44 -17.15 -3.88 8.32
CA LEU A 44 -18.47 -4.33 7.91
C LEU A 44 -19.47 -4.17 9.07
N GLU A 45 -20.63 -3.59 8.79
CA GLU A 45 -21.74 -3.41 9.74
C GLU A 45 -22.57 -4.70 9.90
N ILE A 46 -21.92 -5.80 10.23
CA ILE A 46 -22.55 -7.10 10.49
C ILE A 46 -21.91 -7.79 11.70
N THR A 47 -22.63 -8.74 12.29
CA THR A 47 -22.09 -9.60 13.34
C THR A 47 -21.15 -10.65 12.76
N LYS A 48 -20.24 -11.15 13.61
CA LYS A 48 -19.36 -12.27 13.24
C LYS A 48 -20.15 -13.50 12.80
N GLU A 49 -21.24 -13.84 13.49
CA GLU A 49 -22.07 -14.99 13.16
C GLU A 49 -22.68 -14.88 11.74
N THR A 50 -23.17 -13.69 11.39
CA THR A 50 -23.73 -13.44 10.05
C THR A 50 -22.65 -13.45 8.98
N PHE A 51 -21.43 -13.01 9.30
CA PHE A 51 -20.28 -13.09 8.41
C PHE A 51 -19.85 -14.54 8.18
N ASP A 52 -19.69 -15.32 9.26
CA ASP A 52 -19.24 -16.72 9.19
C ASP A 52 -20.15 -17.56 8.29
N LYS A 53 -21.47 -17.35 8.34
CA LYS A 53 -22.46 -18.03 7.47
C LYS A 53 -22.29 -17.74 5.98
N ARG A 54 -21.65 -16.61 5.61
CA ARG A 54 -21.51 -16.12 4.24
C ARG A 54 -20.05 -15.94 3.80
N LYS A 55 -19.11 -16.33 4.66
CA LYS A 55 -17.67 -16.09 4.52
C LYS A 55 -17.11 -16.59 3.20
N GLU A 56 -17.42 -17.84 2.83
CA GLU A 56 -16.94 -18.45 1.59
C GLU A 56 -17.39 -17.66 0.35
N SER A 57 -18.69 -17.35 0.26
CA SER A 57 -19.22 -16.57 -0.86
C SER A 57 -18.62 -15.16 -0.90
N PHE A 58 -18.41 -14.55 0.26
CA PHE A 58 -17.75 -13.25 0.36
C PHE A 58 -16.33 -13.29 -0.19
N LEU A 59 -15.50 -14.26 0.24
CA LEU A 59 -14.11 -14.38 -0.23
C LEU A 59 -14.04 -14.66 -1.73
N GLN A 60 -14.91 -15.53 -2.26
CA GLN A 60 -15.00 -15.80 -3.70
C GLN A 60 -15.35 -14.54 -4.50
N ARG A 61 -16.38 -13.80 -4.07
CA ARG A 61 -16.79 -12.53 -4.72
C ARG A 61 -15.67 -11.50 -4.65
N PHE A 62 -15.01 -11.38 -3.50
CA PHE A 62 -13.92 -10.44 -3.30
C PHE A 62 -12.71 -10.78 -4.20
N SER A 63 -12.36 -12.06 -4.26
CA SER A 63 -11.35 -12.60 -5.17
C SER A 63 -11.66 -12.33 -6.64
N SER A 64 -12.95 -12.46 -7.02
CA SER A 64 -13.41 -12.16 -8.38
C SER A 64 -13.40 -10.67 -8.71
N ILE A 65 -13.72 -9.78 -7.75
CA ILE A 65 -13.65 -8.32 -7.94
C ILE A 65 -12.21 -7.89 -8.16
N LEU A 66 -11.28 -8.43 -7.38
CA LEU A 66 -9.86 -8.08 -7.46
C LEU A 66 -9.08 -8.86 -8.51
N ASN A 67 -9.69 -9.89 -9.13
CA ASN A 67 -8.98 -10.83 -10.00
C ASN A 67 -7.67 -11.33 -9.36
N SER A 68 -7.75 -11.65 -8.07
CA SER A 68 -6.59 -12.07 -7.28
C SER A 68 -7.05 -12.93 -6.12
N PRO A 69 -6.35 -14.02 -5.77
CA PRO A 69 -6.63 -14.78 -4.57
C PRO A 69 -6.53 -13.88 -3.33
N VAL A 70 -7.49 -14.07 -2.43
CA VAL A 70 -7.59 -13.33 -1.18
C VAL A 70 -7.79 -14.31 -0.04
N LYS A 71 -7.18 -14.00 1.10
CA LYS A 71 -7.27 -14.82 2.30
C LYS A 71 -7.49 -13.95 3.51
N ILE A 72 -8.30 -14.41 4.46
CA ILE A 72 -8.38 -13.74 5.78
C ILE A 72 -7.03 -13.93 6.46
N SER A 73 -6.40 -12.83 6.85
CA SER A 73 -5.12 -12.86 7.54
C SER A 73 -5.25 -13.66 8.84
N SER A 74 -4.21 -14.39 9.22
CA SER A 74 -4.21 -15.20 10.44
C SER A 74 -3.21 -14.66 11.45
N ASN A 75 -3.51 -14.84 12.73
CA ASN A 75 -2.60 -14.65 13.85
C ASN A 75 -1.50 -15.73 13.85
N LYS A 76 -0.51 -15.57 14.73
CA LYS A 76 0.59 -16.53 14.92
C LYS A 76 0.12 -17.93 15.35
N ASP A 77 -1.06 -18.02 15.96
CA ASP A 77 -1.72 -19.26 16.37
C ASP A 77 -2.59 -19.88 15.26
N GLY A 78 -2.64 -19.25 14.07
CA GLY A 78 -3.47 -19.69 12.95
C GLY A 78 -4.93 -19.21 13.02
N SER A 79 -5.34 -18.50 14.08
CA SER A 79 -6.69 -17.95 14.20
C SER A 79 -6.91 -16.81 13.21
N GLU A 80 -8.09 -16.72 12.61
CA GLU A 80 -8.41 -15.67 11.64
C GLU A 80 -8.56 -14.30 12.31
N LEU A 81 -7.99 -13.27 11.69
CA LEU A 81 -8.03 -11.88 12.13
C LEU A 81 -9.38 -11.23 11.78
N ILE A 82 -10.41 -11.62 12.54
CA ILE A 82 -11.75 -11.03 12.52
C ILE A 82 -12.02 -10.45 13.90
N LEU A 83 -11.94 -9.12 14.02
CA LEU A 83 -12.07 -8.41 15.28
C LEU A 83 -13.42 -7.68 15.37
N PRO A 84 -14.01 -7.53 16.56
CA PRO A 84 -15.17 -6.65 16.72
C PRO A 84 -14.80 -5.20 16.38
N TRP A 85 -15.70 -4.49 15.70
CA TRP A 85 -15.56 -3.08 15.37
C TRP A 85 -16.57 -2.24 16.15
N TYR A 86 -16.08 -1.13 16.69
CA TYR A 86 -16.84 -0.19 17.51
C TYR A 86 -16.81 1.17 16.81
N LYS A 87 -17.89 1.95 16.90
CA LYS A 87 -17.87 3.33 16.40
C LYS A 87 -16.81 4.13 17.13
N ASP A 88 -16.23 5.09 16.43
CA ASP A 88 -15.48 6.16 17.09
C ASP A 88 -16.45 6.96 17.97
N GLY A 89 -16.27 6.88 19.29
CA GLY A 89 -17.14 7.45 20.31
C GLY A 89 -16.83 6.93 21.72
N ASN A 90 -17.51 7.47 22.72
CA ASN A 90 -17.32 7.10 24.13
C ASN A 90 -17.90 5.72 24.49
N ASP A 91 -18.82 5.18 23.68
CA ASP A 91 -19.43 3.89 23.91
C ASP A 91 -18.69 2.76 23.17
N LYS A 92 -17.76 2.12 23.88
CA LYS A 92 -17.04 0.92 23.43
C LYS A 92 -17.68 -0.37 23.96
N THR A 93 -18.88 -0.30 24.54
CA THR A 93 -19.49 -1.46 25.21
C THR A 93 -20.13 -2.43 24.21
N LYS A 94 -20.57 -1.93 23.05
CA LYS A 94 -21.25 -2.73 22.03
C LYS A 94 -20.58 -2.59 20.65
N PRO A 95 -20.14 -3.69 20.03
CA PRO A 95 -19.62 -3.64 18.67
C PRO A 95 -20.76 -3.36 17.68
N ILE A 96 -20.50 -2.48 16.73
CA ILE A 96 -21.42 -2.15 15.62
C ILE A 96 -21.23 -3.13 14.47
N GLY A 97 -20.05 -3.72 14.36
CA GLY A 97 -19.74 -4.65 13.29
C GLY A 97 -18.46 -5.44 13.52
N ILE A 98 -17.80 -5.78 12.42
CA ILE A 98 -16.53 -6.50 12.41
C ILE A 98 -15.49 -5.77 11.56
N LYS A 99 -14.23 -5.94 11.95
CA LYS A 99 -13.03 -5.51 11.25
C LYS A 99 -12.28 -6.76 10.78
N ILE A 100 -12.13 -6.90 9.47
CA ILE A 100 -11.53 -8.08 8.83
C ILE A 100 -10.23 -7.67 8.17
N TYR A 101 -9.18 -8.45 8.43
CA TYR A 101 -7.89 -8.30 7.77
C TYR A 101 -7.82 -9.29 6.61
N ILE A 102 -7.59 -8.78 5.41
CA ILE A 102 -7.54 -9.60 4.19
C ILE A 102 -6.19 -9.41 3.53
N THR A 103 -5.47 -10.51 3.37
CA THR A 103 -4.24 -10.58 2.60
C THR A 103 -4.58 -10.84 1.14
N ILE A 104 -4.09 -9.98 0.25
CA ILE A 104 -4.21 -10.13 -1.20
C ILE A 104 -2.91 -10.76 -1.69
N LEU A 105 -3.03 -11.87 -2.41
CA LEU A 105 -1.90 -12.57 -3.01
C LEU A 105 -1.58 -11.98 -4.37
N LYS A 106 -0.30 -11.89 -4.72
CA LYS A 106 0.17 -11.47 -6.02
C LYS A 106 0.11 -12.66 -6.98
N THR A 107 -0.63 -12.52 -8.08
CA THR A 107 -0.84 -13.58 -9.08
C THR A 107 0.19 -13.58 -10.20
N CYS A 108 0.94 -12.50 -10.38
CA CYS A 108 1.86 -12.36 -11.50
C CYS A 108 3.31 -12.69 -11.11
N ASN A 109 3.94 -13.52 -11.94
CA ASN A 109 5.35 -13.91 -11.84
C ASN A 109 6.25 -12.91 -12.59
N SER A 110 7.50 -12.72 -12.15
CA SER A 110 8.46 -11.76 -12.72
C SER A 110 8.73 -11.95 -14.23
N SER A 111 8.48 -13.15 -14.75
CA SER A 111 8.67 -13.51 -16.17
C SER A 111 7.58 -12.97 -17.11
N ASN A 112 6.40 -12.60 -16.59
CA ASN A 112 5.25 -12.11 -17.37
C ASN A 112 4.62 -10.90 -16.64
N SER A 113 5.40 -9.83 -16.50
CA SER A 113 5.02 -8.60 -15.79
C SER A 113 3.92 -7.78 -16.46
N SER A 114 3.55 -8.08 -17.71
CA SER A 114 2.54 -7.34 -18.47
C SER A 114 1.09 -7.64 -18.07
N ASN A 115 0.85 -8.67 -17.24
CA ASN A 115 -0.50 -9.16 -16.94
C ASN A 115 -0.92 -8.96 -15.47
N CYS A 116 -0.18 -8.16 -14.68
CA CYS A 116 -0.62 -7.82 -13.32
C CYS A 116 -1.78 -6.81 -13.39
N GLN A 117 -2.92 -7.13 -12.77
CA GLN A 117 -4.01 -6.16 -12.66
C GLN A 117 -3.66 -5.03 -11.66
N PHE A 118 -2.90 -5.37 -10.60
CA PHE A 118 -2.42 -4.43 -9.61
C PHE A 118 -0.94 -4.67 -9.31
N ASP A 119 -0.15 -3.60 -9.32
CA ASP A 119 1.27 -3.62 -8.96
C ASP A 119 1.49 -3.41 -7.45
N SER A 120 0.50 -2.85 -6.76
CA SER A 120 0.55 -2.61 -5.32
C SER A 120 -0.84 -2.72 -4.67
N VAL A 121 -0.86 -2.99 -3.37
CA VAL A 121 -2.09 -2.98 -2.56
C VAL A 121 -2.80 -1.61 -2.59
N ARG A 122 -2.05 -0.53 -2.85
CA ARG A 122 -2.64 0.80 -2.95
C ARG A 122 -3.53 0.94 -4.17
N GLN A 123 -3.08 0.45 -5.33
CA GLN A 123 -3.87 0.47 -6.56
C GLN A 123 -5.16 -0.36 -6.41
N SER A 124 -5.10 -1.51 -5.73
CA SER A 124 -6.31 -2.31 -5.48
C SER A 124 -7.28 -1.60 -4.53
N VAL A 125 -6.79 -0.90 -3.50
CA VAL A 125 -7.66 -0.10 -2.61
C VAL A 125 -8.24 1.11 -3.32
N ASP A 126 -7.47 1.81 -4.18
CA ASP A 126 -7.98 2.93 -4.98
C ASP A 126 -9.12 2.45 -5.92
N TYR A 127 -8.95 1.26 -6.53
CA TYR A 127 -10.00 0.62 -7.33
C TYR A 127 -11.25 0.26 -6.51
N LEU A 128 -11.07 -0.37 -5.35
CA LEU A 128 -12.18 -0.70 -4.44
C LEU A 128 -12.89 0.55 -3.93
N GLY A 129 -12.15 1.63 -3.64
CA GLY A 129 -12.70 2.93 -3.23
C GLY A 129 -13.58 3.53 -4.32
N ALA A 130 -13.17 3.44 -5.59
CA ALA A 130 -14.00 3.86 -6.72
C ALA A 130 -15.29 3.04 -6.83
N LEU A 131 -15.23 1.72 -6.65
CA LEU A 131 -16.42 0.86 -6.62
C LEU A 131 -17.36 1.18 -5.44
N GLN A 132 -16.79 1.53 -4.28
CA GLN A 132 -17.56 1.88 -3.10
C GLN A 132 -18.28 3.22 -3.27
N GLN A 133 -17.65 4.22 -3.90
CA GLN A 133 -18.28 5.51 -4.19
C GLN A 133 -19.53 5.37 -5.06
N ASN A 134 -19.55 4.38 -5.97
CA ASN A 134 -20.70 4.09 -6.82
C ASN A 134 -21.74 3.16 -6.16
N GLY A 135 -21.49 2.67 -4.94
CA GLY A 135 -22.33 1.68 -4.27
C GLY A 135 -22.22 0.25 -4.82
N GLU A 136 -21.51 0.06 -5.94
CA GLU A 136 -21.35 -1.22 -6.63
C GLU A 136 -20.64 -2.27 -5.77
N LEU A 137 -19.69 -1.83 -4.93
CA LEU A 137 -18.90 -2.75 -4.12
C LEU A 137 -19.78 -3.55 -3.13
N ALA A 138 -20.66 -2.87 -2.41
CA ALA A 138 -21.56 -3.49 -1.44
C ALA A 138 -22.56 -4.42 -2.12
N GLU A 139 -23.03 -4.06 -3.32
CA GLU A 139 -23.92 -4.89 -4.13
C GLU A 139 -23.23 -6.18 -4.60
N ARG A 140 -22.03 -6.07 -5.17
CA ARG A 140 -21.28 -7.23 -5.68
C ARG A 140 -20.86 -8.19 -4.57
N LEU A 141 -20.51 -7.66 -3.40
CA LEU A 141 -20.13 -8.45 -2.23
C LEU A 141 -21.32 -8.93 -1.40
N GLN A 142 -22.52 -8.38 -1.60
CA GLN A 142 -23.72 -8.68 -0.82
C GLN A 142 -23.53 -8.48 0.69
N MET A 143 -22.73 -7.47 1.04
CA MET A 143 -22.31 -7.15 2.40
C MET A 143 -22.26 -5.63 2.60
N PRO A 144 -22.71 -5.11 3.75
CA PRO A 144 -22.61 -3.69 4.06
C PRO A 144 -21.18 -3.35 4.48
N ILE A 145 -20.40 -2.79 3.55
CA ILE A 145 -19.03 -2.32 3.79
C ILE A 145 -19.08 -0.83 4.09
N SER A 146 -18.55 -0.47 5.26
CA SER A 146 -18.52 0.92 5.72
C SER A 146 -17.22 1.61 5.31
N ASP A 147 -16.09 0.90 5.41
CA ASP A 147 -14.78 1.49 5.17
C ASP A 147 -13.72 0.45 4.73
N ILE A 148 -12.73 0.93 3.99
CA ILE A 148 -11.62 0.16 3.43
C ILE A 148 -10.33 0.90 3.71
N ASN A 149 -9.47 0.30 4.52
CA ASN A 149 -8.17 0.87 4.86
C ASN A 149 -7.06 -0.08 4.45
N ILE A 150 -5.89 0.47 4.15
CA ILE A 150 -4.67 -0.32 4.01
C ILE A 150 -4.11 -0.51 5.42
N LEU A 151 -3.69 -1.73 5.79
CA LEU A 151 -2.89 -1.87 6.99
C LEU A 151 -1.53 -1.26 6.67
N PRO A 152 -1.08 -0.19 7.37
CA PRO A 152 0.29 0.25 7.23
C PRO A 152 1.15 -0.92 7.69
N ASP A 153 1.75 -1.60 6.72
CA ASP A 153 2.78 -2.58 6.95
C ASP A 153 3.79 -1.90 7.87
N SER A 154 4.02 -2.44 9.07
CA SER A 154 5.02 -1.85 9.95
C SER A 154 6.34 -1.84 9.18
N ALA A 155 6.75 -0.66 8.71
CA ALA A 155 7.92 -0.44 7.85
C ALA A 155 8.00 -1.37 6.62
N GLN A 156 7.09 -1.22 5.65
CA GLN A 156 7.62 -1.28 4.28
C GLN A 156 8.66 -0.16 4.20
N PRO A 157 9.93 -0.43 3.85
CA PRO A 157 10.82 0.66 3.49
C PRO A 157 10.17 1.30 2.28
N VAL A 158 9.42 2.39 2.49
CA VAL A 158 9.33 3.44 1.48
C VAL A 158 10.78 3.62 1.08
N LYS A 159 11.12 3.23 -0.15
CA LYS A 159 12.46 3.46 -0.67
C LYS A 159 12.57 4.97 -0.72
N ASP A 160 13.03 5.52 0.38
CA ASP A 160 12.83 6.90 0.76
C ASP A 160 13.80 7.71 -0.08
N LYS A 161 13.37 7.99 -1.31
CA LYS A 161 14.12 8.79 -2.28
C LYS A 161 14.39 10.20 -1.72
N SER A 162 13.74 10.59 -0.62
CA SER A 162 13.97 11.86 0.09
C SER A 162 15.44 12.07 0.45
N LYS A 163 16.16 11.04 0.92
CA LYS A 163 17.59 11.16 1.27
C LYS A 163 18.46 11.50 0.06
N TYR A 164 18.14 10.95 -1.12
CA TYR A 164 18.85 11.28 -2.36
C TYR A 164 18.43 12.63 -2.94
N ILE A 165 17.19 13.06 -2.73
CA ILE A 165 16.70 14.38 -3.14
C ILE A 165 17.47 15.48 -2.39
N TYR A 166 17.68 15.35 -1.07
CA TYR A 166 18.47 16.31 -0.30
C TYR A 166 19.93 16.40 -0.81
N LEU A 167 20.55 15.27 -1.12
CA LEU A 167 21.93 15.22 -1.63
C LEU A 167 22.06 15.83 -3.03
N VAL A 168 21.10 15.57 -3.92
CA VAL A 168 21.17 15.99 -5.34
C VAL A 168 20.67 17.43 -5.55
N THR A 169 19.83 17.98 -4.66
CA THR A 169 19.24 19.32 -4.86
C THR A 169 19.85 20.39 -3.97
N ILE A 170 20.03 20.14 -2.67
CA ILE A 170 20.42 21.20 -1.72
C ILE A 170 21.92 21.51 -1.80
N ILE A 171 22.76 20.47 -1.86
CA ILE A 171 24.22 20.62 -1.91
C ILE A 171 24.68 21.45 -3.13
N PRO A 172 24.25 21.16 -4.37
CA PRO A 172 24.66 21.97 -5.51
C PRO A 172 24.07 23.39 -5.47
N CYS A 173 22.85 23.58 -4.98
CA CYS A 173 22.27 24.92 -4.82
C CYS A 173 23.08 25.80 -3.85
N VAL A 174 23.54 25.25 -2.72
CA VAL A 174 24.38 25.98 -1.77
C VAL A 174 25.75 26.29 -2.37
N LEU A 175 26.36 25.36 -3.11
CA LEU A 175 27.63 25.60 -3.81
C LEU A 175 27.51 26.69 -4.88
N ILE A 176 26.41 26.72 -5.64
CA ILE A 176 26.18 27.76 -6.64
C ILE A 176 25.98 29.13 -5.97
N LEU A 177 25.22 29.19 -4.87
CA LEU A 177 25.00 30.43 -4.13
C LEU A 177 26.29 31.01 -3.54
N THR A 178 27.17 30.18 -2.98
CA THR A 178 28.46 30.65 -2.43
C THR A 178 29.39 31.16 -3.52
N LEU A 179 29.41 30.52 -4.70
CA LEU A 179 30.16 31.01 -5.86
C LEU A 179 29.64 32.37 -6.35
N LEU A 180 28.32 32.54 -6.46
CA LEU A 180 27.72 33.81 -6.90
C LEU A 180 28.01 34.96 -5.92
N VAL A 181 27.88 34.71 -4.61
CA VAL A 181 28.19 35.71 -3.59
C VAL A 181 29.69 36.03 -3.57
N GLY A 182 30.55 35.00 -3.62
CA GLY A 182 32.01 35.16 -3.67
C GLY A 182 32.46 35.98 -4.88
N TYR A 183 31.92 35.67 -6.06
CA TYR A 183 32.17 36.43 -7.28
C TYR A 183 31.73 37.90 -7.15
N GLY A 184 30.53 38.13 -6.60
CA GLY A 184 30.01 39.49 -6.36
C GLY A 184 30.85 40.30 -5.37
N LEU A 185 31.49 39.65 -4.38
CA LEU A 185 32.42 40.31 -3.46
C LEU A 185 33.76 40.65 -4.13
N MET A 186 34.28 39.78 -5.00
CA MET A 186 35.53 40.04 -5.74
C MET A 186 35.38 41.17 -6.76
N GLN A 187 34.20 41.33 -7.36
CA GLN A 187 33.93 42.42 -8.30
C GLN A 187 33.66 43.78 -7.64
N ARG A 188 33.68 43.88 -6.31
CA ARG A 188 33.55 45.19 -5.66
C ARG A 188 34.77 46.04 -6.03
N PRO A 189 34.58 47.20 -6.69
CA PRO A 189 35.70 48.07 -7.02
C PRO A 189 36.40 48.47 -5.74
N LYS A 190 37.70 48.15 -5.63
CA LYS A 190 38.52 48.55 -4.49
C LYS A 190 38.47 50.07 -4.40
N ARG A 191 37.90 50.61 -3.33
CA ARG A 191 37.95 52.05 -3.05
C ARG A 191 39.40 52.40 -2.70
N LEU A 192 40.13 52.97 -3.65
CA LEU A 192 41.44 53.55 -3.42
C LEU A 192 41.27 54.77 -2.51
N ILE A 193 41.66 54.62 -1.24
CA ILE A 193 41.77 55.75 -0.31
C ILE A 193 43.03 56.52 -0.72
N LYS A 194 42.86 57.68 -1.36
CA LYS A 194 43.97 58.63 -1.57
C LYS A 194 44.24 59.32 -0.24
N ALA A 195 45.20 58.81 0.52
CA ALA A 195 45.71 59.50 1.70
C ALA A 195 46.68 60.62 1.26
N PRO A 196 46.62 61.83 1.84
CA PRO A 196 47.60 62.88 1.55
C PRO A 196 48.96 62.46 2.11
N VAL A 197 49.96 62.36 1.23
CA VAL A 197 51.37 62.17 1.62
C VAL A 197 51.89 63.52 2.09
N TRP A 198 52.28 63.60 3.36
CA TRP A 198 52.91 64.80 3.90
C TRP A 198 54.35 64.88 3.41
N PHE A 199 54.74 66.02 2.85
CA PHE A 199 56.12 66.32 2.47
C PHE A 199 56.70 67.34 3.45
N PRO A 200 57.89 67.09 4.04
CA PRO A 200 58.56 68.07 4.87
C PRO A 200 59.04 69.26 4.03
N THR A 201 58.87 70.49 4.56
CA THR A 201 59.47 71.69 3.99
C THR A 201 60.98 71.65 4.18
N THR A 202 61.71 71.70 3.07
CA THR A 202 63.17 71.90 3.05
C THR A 202 63.48 73.34 3.46
N LEU A 203 64.33 73.48 4.48
CA LEU A 203 65.01 74.72 4.86
C LEU A 203 66.04 75.12 3.79
#